data_AF-A0A6F9ARZ7-F1
#
_entry.id   AF-A0A6F9ARZ7-F1
#
_cell.length_a   1.000
_cell.length_b   1.000
_cell.length_c   1.000
_cell.angle_alpha   90.00
_cell.angle_beta   90.00
_cell.angle_gamma   90.00
#
_symmetry.space_group_name_H-M   'P 1'
#
loop_
_entity.id
_entity.type
_entity.pdbx_description
1 polymer ?
#
loop_
_entity_poly.entity_id
_entity_poly.type
_entity_poly.pdbx_seq_one_letter_code
_entity_poly.pdbx_strand_id
1 'polypeptide(L)'
;MARGMKGAHPAALLCTFTLLLWGDVYAQLSFNEITGFSLSPPYFNLAEGSRISATATCGQDETGRPRSDLYCKLVGGPTFGLPSQTIQGQYCDRCNSNEPNKAHPVSNAIDGTERWWQSPPLSRGPMYNEVNVTLNLGQ
;
A
#
# COMPACT_ATOMS: atom_id res chain seq x y z
N MET A 1 5.49 -49.54 -59.47
CA MET A 1 6.03 -48.16 -59.49
C MET A 1 4.87 -47.20 -59.25
N ALA A 2 5.05 -46.30 -58.29
CA ALA A 2 4.01 -45.43 -57.73
C ALA A 2 3.85 -44.13 -58.51
N ARG A 3 2.64 -43.56 -58.53
CA ARG A 3 2.45 -42.10 -58.44
C ARG A 3 1.01 -41.77 -58.01
N GLY A 4 0.87 -41.39 -56.75
CA GLY A 4 -0.40 -40.91 -56.17
C GLY A 4 -0.64 -39.44 -56.52
N MET A 5 -1.87 -39.13 -56.91
CA MET A 5 -2.40 -37.77 -57.02
C MET A 5 -2.91 -37.33 -55.65
N LYS A 6 -2.39 -36.20 -55.13
CA LYS A 6 -2.85 -35.59 -53.88
C LYS A 6 -4.07 -34.71 -54.17
N GLY A 7 -5.24 -35.12 -53.69
CA GLY A 7 -6.46 -34.30 -53.66
C GLY A 7 -6.47 -33.39 -52.43
N ALA A 8 -6.85 -32.13 -52.64
CA ALA A 8 -6.78 -31.03 -51.68
C ALA A 8 -7.81 -31.15 -50.54
N HIS A 9 -7.40 -30.73 -49.35
CA HIS A 9 -8.19 -30.69 -48.12
C HIS A 9 -9.22 -29.55 -48.14
N PRO A 10 -10.54 -29.79 -47.98
CA PRO A 10 -11.55 -28.74 -47.93
C PRO A 10 -11.79 -28.17 -46.51
N ALA A 11 -11.03 -28.61 -45.49
CA ALA A 11 -11.27 -28.24 -44.10
C ALA A 11 -10.59 -26.93 -43.66
N ALA A 12 -9.65 -26.39 -44.44
CA ALA A 12 -8.84 -25.23 -44.03
C ALA A 12 -9.53 -23.87 -44.25
N LEU A 13 -10.60 -23.80 -45.05
CA LEU A 13 -11.26 -22.55 -45.44
C LEU A 13 -12.41 -22.14 -44.52
N LEU A 14 -12.95 -23.04 -43.68
CA LEU A 14 -14.02 -22.69 -42.74
C LEU A 14 -13.51 -22.14 -41.39
N CYS A 15 -12.27 -22.44 -40.99
CA CYS A 15 -11.73 -21.92 -39.72
C CYS A 15 -11.19 -20.49 -39.80
N THR A 16 -10.95 -19.95 -41.00
CA THR A 16 -10.44 -18.58 -41.16
C THR A 16 -11.55 -17.52 -41.11
N PHE A 17 -12.81 -17.91 -41.32
CA PHE A 17 -13.94 -16.96 -41.32
C PHE A 17 -14.51 -16.69 -39.92
N THR A 18 -14.27 -17.56 -38.94
CA THR A 18 -14.67 -17.35 -37.54
C THR A 18 -13.66 -16.52 -36.74
N LEU A 19 -12.41 -16.43 -37.19
CA LEU A 19 -11.36 -15.63 -36.53
C LEU A 19 -11.37 -14.14 -36.92
N LEU A 20 -12.03 -13.76 -38.02
CA LEU A 20 -12.13 -12.35 -38.43
C LEU A 20 -13.35 -11.62 -37.84
N LEU A 21 -14.28 -12.33 -37.20
CA LEU A 21 -15.48 -11.74 -36.58
C LEU A 21 -15.37 -11.57 -35.05
N TRP A 22 -14.31 -12.07 -34.43
CA TRP A 22 -13.99 -11.85 -33.00
C TRP A 22 -12.71 -11.02 -32.81
N GLY A 23 -12.37 -10.20 -33.80
CA GLY A 23 -11.32 -9.19 -33.68
C GLY A 23 -11.83 -7.99 -32.91
N ASP A 24 -11.52 -7.96 -31.61
CA ASP A 24 -11.29 -6.75 -30.82
C ASP A 24 -12.42 -5.71 -30.76
N VAL A 25 -13.52 -6.07 -30.09
CA VAL A 25 -14.27 -5.08 -29.29
C VAL A 25 -13.51 -4.90 -27.97
N TYR A 26 -12.28 -4.39 -28.05
CA TYR A 26 -11.69 -3.68 -26.92
C TYR A 26 -12.22 -2.26 -27.02
N ALA A 27 -13.25 -1.97 -26.22
CA ALA A 27 -13.65 -0.60 -25.95
C ALA A 27 -12.44 0.15 -25.39
N GLN A 28 -11.73 0.88 -26.25
CA GLN A 28 -10.91 2.00 -25.81
C GLN A 28 -11.88 3.06 -25.31
N LEU A 29 -12.29 2.96 -24.05
CA LEU A 29 -12.79 4.09 -23.29
C LEU A 29 -11.66 5.11 -23.22
N SER A 30 -11.62 5.95 -24.25
CA SER A 30 -10.92 7.22 -24.26
C SER A 30 -11.42 8.00 -23.04
N PHE A 31 -10.63 8.01 -21.97
CA PHE A 31 -10.84 8.89 -20.81
C PHE A 31 -10.78 10.39 -21.20
N ASN A 32 -10.53 10.68 -22.48
CA ASN A 32 -10.25 12.02 -22.98
C ASN A 32 -11.44 12.68 -23.71
N GLU A 33 -12.61 12.03 -23.80
CA GLU A 33 -13.76 12.60 -24.55
C GLU A 33 -14.88 13.17 -23.65
N ILE A 34 -14.78 13.07 -22.32
CA ILE A 34 -15.82 13.58 -21.39
C ILE A 34 -15.36 14.82 -20.61
N THR A 35 -14.07 15.17 -20.62
CA THR A 35 -13.55 16.39 -19.98
C THR A 35 -12.99 17.35 -21.03
N GLY A 36 -13.85 18.21 -21.58
CA GLY A 36 -13.44 19.28 -22.47
C GLY A 36 -12.32 20.12 -21.84
N PHE A 37 -11.17 20.16 -22.51
CA PHE A 37 -10.02 21.05 -22.31
C PHE A 37 -9.81 21.62 -20.90
N SER A 38 -9.78 20.75 -19.87
CA SER A 38 -9.30 21.17 -18.56
C SER A 38 -7.78 21.27 -18.61
N LEU A 39 -7.25 22.49 -18.48
CA LEU A 39 -5.80 22.76 -18.39
C LEU A 39 -5.22 22.41 -17.02
N SER A 40 -6.02 21.85 -16.12
CA SER A 40 -5.58 21.45 -14.78
C SER A 40 -5.20 19.97 -14.75
N PRO A 41 -4.10 19.59 -14.08
CA PRO A 41 -3.76 18.20 -13.85
C PRO A 41 -4.92 17.46 -13.17
N PRO A 42 -5.05 16.14 -13.38
CA PRO A 42 -6.00 15.33 -12.64
C PRO A 42 -5.74 15.46 -11.14
N TYR A 43 -6.78 15.29 -10.31
CA TYR A 43 -6.63 15.26 -8.87
C TYR A 43 -6.00 13.92 -8.45
N PHE A 44 -4.93 13.98 -7.65
CA PHE A 44 -4.27 12.79 -7.12
C PHE A 44 -3.69 13.06 -5.73
N ASN A 45 -3.33 12.00 -5.01
CA ASN A 45 -2.70 12.10 -3.70
C ASN A 45 -1.23 12.51 -3.85
N LEU A 46 -0.91 13.77 -3.56
CA LEU A 46 0.46 14.29 -3.61
C LEU A 46 1.42 13.61 -2.63
N ALA A 47 0.90 12.99 -1.57
CA ALA A 47 1.73 12.31 -0.58
C ALA A 47 2.19 10.94 -1.07
N GLU A 48 1.39 10.28 -1.92
CA GLU A 48 1.72 8.97 -2.47
C GLU A 48 2.96 9.09 -3.37
N GLY A 49 4.01 8.33 -3.02
CA GLY A 49 5.31 8.39 -3.72
C GLY A 49 6.22 9.57 -3.36
N SER A 50 5.80 10.48 -2.48
CA SER A 50 6.64 11.57 -1.98
C SER A 50 7.66 11.08 -0.93
N ARG A 51 8.73 11.86 -0.68
CA ARG A 51 9.71 11.51 0.36
C ARG A 51 9.22 11.99 1.72
N ILE A 52 8.84 11.05 2.59
CA ILE A 52 8.44 11.33 3.96
C ILE A 52 9.57 11.06 4.96
N SER A 53 9.63 11.84 6.03
CA SER A 53 10.53 11.62 7.17
C SER A 53 9.87 12.06 8.48
N ALA A 54 10.26 11.45 9.59
CA ALA A 54 9.81 11.84 10.92
C ALA A 54 11.01 11.99 11.85
N THR A 55 10.97 12.95 12.77
CA THR A 55 12.05 13.15 13.75
C THR A 55 12.18 11.99 14.72
N ALA A 56 11.08 11.27 14.98
CA ALA A 56 11.10 10.09 15.82
C ALA A 56 10.00 9.10 15.40
N THR A 57 10.30 7.80 15.53
CA THR A 57 9.37 6.71 15.25
C THR A 57 9.49 5.66 16.35
N CYS A 58 8.39 5.04 16.76
CA CYS A 58 8.43 3.95 17.74
C CYS A 58 9.22 2.75 17.20
N GLY A 59 9.65 1.88 18.10
CA GLY A 59 10.32 0.64 17.73
C GLY A 59 11.79 0.80 17.35
N GLN A 60 12.31 2.03 17.33
CA GLN A 60 13.73 2.33 17.06
C GLN A 60 14.26 3.45 17.96
N ASP A 61 15.57 3.46 18.20
CA ASP A 61 16.28 4.58 18.84
C ASP A 61 16.69 5.66 17.83
N GLU A 62 17.38 6.71 18.30
CA GLU A 62 17.83 7.84 17.48
C GLU A 62 18.82 7.43 16.38
N THR A 63 19.53 6.32 16.58
CA THR A 63 20.46 5.75 15.59
C THR A 63 19.78 4.78 14.63
N GLY A 64 18.46 4.59 14.76
CA GLY A 64 17.69 3.62 13.99
C GLY A 64 17.85 2.18 14.49
N ARG A 65 18.49 1.95 15.64
CA ARG A 65 18.60 0.59 16.18
C ARG A 65 17.24 0.14 16.72
N PRO A 66 16.85 -1.10 16.43
CA PRO A 66 15.61 -1.67 16.93
C PRO A 66 15.54 -1.67 18.45
N ARG A 67 14.37 -1.31 18.97
CA ARG A 67 14.03 -1.38 20.40
C ARG A 67 12.56 -1.67 20.55
N SER A 68 12.16 -2.19 21.69
CA SER A 68 10.76 -2.49 21.95
C SER A 68 10.13 -1.43 22.85
N ASP A 69 9.15 -0.68 22.33
CA ASP A 69 8.36 0.28 23.12
C ASP A 69 6.99 -0.27 23.46
N LEU A 70 6.58 -0.10 24.71
CA LEU A 70 5.22 -0.35 25.12
C LEU A 70 4.35 0.88 24.84
N TYR A 71 3.23 0.68 24.15
CA TYR A 71 2.19 1.70 23.99
C TYR A 71 0.84 1.12 24.39
N CYS A 72 -0.08 1.98 24.83
CA CYS A 72 -1.42 1.60 25.26
C CYS A 72 -2.46 2.48 24.57
N LYS A 73 -3.58 1.88 24.16
CA LYS A 73 -4.73 2.58 23.61
C LYS A 73 -5.58 3.12 24.76
N LEU A 74 -5.91 4.41 24.69
CA LEU A 74 -6.66 5.11 25.74
C LEU A 74 -8.12 4.65 25.86
N VAL A 75 -8.71 4.09 24.80
CA VAL A 75 -10.13 3.69 24.76
C VAL A 75 -10.43 2.36 25.48
N GLY A 76 -9.52 1.89 26.34
CA GLY A 76 -9.67 0.63 27.06
C GLY A 76 -9.42 -0.58 26.16
N GLY A 77 -9.05 -1.70 26.80
CA GLY A 77 -8.95 -3.00 26.14
C GLY A 77 -10.29 -3.72 26.12
N PRO A 78 -10.49 -4.64 25.17
CA PRO A 78 -11.68 -5.48 25.18
C PRO A 78 -11.77 -6.22 26.53
N THR A 79 -12.97 -6.32 27.09
CA THR A 79 -13.24 -7.09 28.32
C THR A 79 -12.86 -8.56 28.19
N PHE A 80 -12.79 -9.04 26.94
CA PHE A 80 -12.27 -10.35 26.53
C PHE A 80 -11.07 -10.16 25.60
N GLY A 81 -9.86 -10.16 26.15
CA GLY A 81 -8.61 -10.16 25.39
C GLY A 81 -7.59 -11.11 26.03
N LEU A 82 -6.53 -11.48 25.30
CA LEU A 82 -5.43 -12.23 25.92
C LEU A 82 -4.87 -11.39 27.09
N PRO A 83 -4.68 -11.99 28.29
CA PRO A 83 -4.20 -11.27 29.46
C PRO A 83 -2.82 -10.62 29.26
N SER A 84 -2.03 -11.06 28.27
CA SER A 84 -0.73 -10.45 27.97
C SER A 84 -0.80 -9.09 27.28
N GLN A 85 -1.95 -8.71 26.71
CA GLN A 85 -2.16 -7.43 26.00
C GLN A 85 -3.08 -6.47 26.76
N THR A 86 -3.54 -6.84 27.97
CA THR A 86 -4.40 -5.99 28.79
C THR A 86 -3.67 -5.61 30.06
N ILE A 87 -3.21 -4.35 30.15
CA ILE A 87 -2.58 -3.80 31.35
C ILE A 87 -3.57 -2.82 31.97
N GLN A 88 -4.02 -3.11 33.20
CA GLN A 88 -4.98 -2.26 33.92
C GLN A 88 -6.27 -1.96 33.12
N GLY A 89 -6.77 -2.95 32.36
CA GLY A 89 -7.97 -2.78 31.53
C GLY A 89 -7.76 -1.96 30.26
N GLN A 90 -6.53 -1.56 29.92
CA GLN A 90 -6.19 -0.92 28.66
C GLN A 90 -5.54 -1.92 27.70
N TYR A 91 -5.83 -1.78 26.41
CA TYR A 91 -5.14 -2.55 25.37
C TYR A 91 -3.73 -1.98 25.18
N CYS A 92 -2.71 -2.76 25.51
CA CYS A 92 -1.32 -2.40 25.35
C CYS A 92 -0.62 -3.39 24.43
N ASP A 93 0.23 -2.86 23.57
CA ASP A 93 1.01 -3.64 22.62
C ASP A 93 2.44 -3.08 22.53
N ARG A 94 3.33 -3.82 21.87
CA ARG A 94 4.72 -3.44 21.67
C ARG A 94 4.95 -2.99 20.24
N CYS A 95 5.70 -1.90 20.08
CA CYS A 95 6.24 -1.47 18.80
C CYS A 95 7.73 -1.84 18.71
N ASN A 96 8.15 -2.47 17.61
CA ASN A 96 9.53 -2.89 17.36
C ASN A 96 9.85 -2.83 15.87
N SER A 97 10.88 -2.09 15.46
CA SER A 97 11.23 -1.94 14.03
C SER A 97 11.77 -3.23 13.39
N ASN A 98 12.26 -4.19 14.18
CA ASN A 98 12.69 -5.50 13.70
C ASN A 98 11.54 -6.47 13.43
N GLU A 99 10.33 -6.18 13.90
CA GLU A 99 9.18 -7.05 13.78
C GLU A 99 8.17 -6.43 12.81
N PRO A 100 8.07 -6.87 11.54
CA PRO A 100 7.23 -6.20 10.54
C PRO A 100 5.76 -6.03 10.93
N ASN A 101 5.22 -6.95 11.74
CA ASN A 101 3.84 -6.91 12.23
C ASN A 101 3.63 -5.94 13.41
N LYS A 102 4.73 -5.44 13.99
CA LYS A 102 4.77 -4.52 15.14
C LYS A 102 5.57 -3.25 14.81
N ALA A 103 5.99 -3.10 13.56
CA ALA A 103 6.73 -1.95 13.07
C ALA A 103 5.73 -0.94 12.48
N HIS A 104 5.88 0.32 12.88
CA HIS A 104 5.03 1.42 12.41
C HIS A 104 5.89 2.53 11.78
N PRO A 105 6.66 2.24 10.72
CA PRO A 105 7.56 3.20 10.08
C PRO A 105 6.79 4.37 9.45
N VAL A 106 7.48 5.49 9.26
CA VAL A 106 6.89 6.71 8.68
C VAL A 106 6.36 6.50 7.25
N SER A 107 6.93 5.54 6.52
CA SER A 107 6.47 5.15 5.18
C SER A 107 5.02 4.66 5.17
N ASN A 108 4.53 4.06 6.26
CA ASN A 108 3.14 3.59 6.34
C ASN A 108 2.12 4.74 6.21
N ALA A 109 2.51 5.98 6.47
CA ALA A 109 1.59 7.13 6.36
C ALA A 109 1.26 7.49 4.91
N ILE A 110 2.02 6.98 3.93
CA ILE A 110 1.90 7.33 2.50
C ILE A 110 1.87 6.11 1.58
N ASP A 111 1.80 4.90 2.12
CA ASP A 111 1.91 3.66 1.34
C ASP A 111 0.58 3.20 0.71
N GLY A 112 -0.51 3.95 0.95
CA GLY A 112 -1.84 3.64 0.42
C GLY A 112 -2.54 2.48 1.12
N THR A 113 -1.98 1.93 2.20
CA THR A 113 -2.56 0.83 2.97
C THR A 113 -3.25 1.32 4.25
N GLU A 114 -3.90 0.42 4.99
CA GLU A 114 -4.48 0.71 6.32
C GLU A 114 -3.43 0.70 7.45
N ARG A 115 -2.14 0.54 7.10
CA ARG A 115 -1.07 0.62 8.09
C ARG A 115 -0.90 2.07 8.55
N TRP A 116 -0.34 2.24 9.74
CA TRP A 116 -0.08 3.56 10.30
C TRP A 116 1.38 3.72 10.69
N TRP A 117 1.82 4.97 10.73
CA TRP A 117 3.03 5.40 11.42
C TRP A 117 2.72 5.73 12.87
N GLN A 118 3.67 5.50 13.77
CA GLN A 118 3.51 5.84 15.18
C GLN A 118 4.78 6.47 15.77
N SER A 119 4.59 7.60 16.47
CA SER A 119 5.64 8.25 17.25
C SER A 119 6.01 7.44 18.50
N PRO A 120 7.17 7.70 19.12
CA PRO A 120 7.51 7.10 20.40
C PRO A 120 6.51 7.48 21.50
N PRO A 121 6.24 6.58 22.47
CA PRO A 121 5.35 6.89 23.58
C PRO A 121 5.99 7.90 24.54
N LEU A 122 5.17 8.70 25.24
CA LEU A 122 5.65 9.67 26.24
C LEU A 122 6.34 9.03 27.44
N SER A 123 6.11 7.73 27.69
CA SER A 123 6.87 6.94 28.67
C SER A 123 8.36 6.86 28.33
N ARG A 124 8.74 7.10 27.07
CA ARG A 124 10.14 7.18 26.62
C ARG A 124 10.78 8.52 26.98
N GLY A 125 9.99 9.59 27.12
CA GLY A 125 10.46 10.89 27.56
C GLY A 125 9.60 12.05 27.05
N PRO A 126 9.67 13.21 27.73
CA PRO A 126 8.84 14.37 27.43
C PRO A 126 9.23 15.08 26.11
N MET A 127 10.40 14.79 25.54
CA MET A 127 10.79 15.34 24.23
C MET A 127 9.87 14.87 23.10
N TYR A 128 9.17 13.74 23.26
CA TYR A 128 8.24 13.21 22.27
C TYR A 128 6.82 13.81 22.39
N ASN A 129 6.65 14.86 23.21
CA ASN A 129 5.44 15.70 23.16
C ASN A 129 5.32 16.45 21.82
N GLU A 130 6.43 16.67 21.13
CA GLU A 130 6.48 17.27 19.81
C GLU A 130 7.28 16.36 18.87
N VAL A 131 6.71 16.10 17.70
CA VAL A 131 7.36 15.32 16.63
C VAL A 131 7.06 15.98 15.30
N ASN A 132 8.07 16.09 14.44
CA ASN A 132 7.91 16.69 13.12
C ASN A 132 7.86 15.58 12.08
N VAL A 133 6.80 15.60 11.26
CA VAL A 133 6.67 14.77 10.07
C VAL A 133 6.83 15.67 8.86
N THR A 134 7.87 15.44 8.07
CA THR A 134 8.20 16.24 6.89
C THR A 134 7.92 15.45 5.63
N LEU A 135 7.10 16.03 4.75
CA LEU A 135 6.75 15.51 3.44
C LEU A 135 7.41 16.37 2.36
N ASN A 136 8.33 15.81 1.59
CA ASN A 136 8.96 16.51 0.47
C ASN A 136 8.28 16.12 -0.84
N LEU A 137 7.55 17.10 -1.40
CA LEU A 137 6.78 16.96 -2.64
C LEU A 137 7.64 17.09 -3.90
N GLY A 138 8.84 17.70 -3.80
CA GLY A 138 9.81 17.80 -4.90
C GLY A 138 9.38 18.64 -6.11
N GLN A 139 8.40 19.53 -5.95
CA GLN A 139 7.87 20.42 -7.00
C GLN A 139 8.37 21.85 -6.85
#